data_AF-A0A4P7BCX8-F1
#
_entry.id   AF-A0A4P7BCX8-F1
#
_cell.length_a   1.000
_cell.length_b   1.000
_cell.length_c   1.000
_cell.angle_alpha   90.00
_cell.angle_beta   90.00
_cell.angle_gamma   90.00
#
_symmetry.space_group_name_H-M   'P 1'
#
loop_
_entity.id
_entity.type
_entity.pdbx_description
1 polymer ?
#
loop_
_entity_poly.entity_id
_entity_poly.type
_entity_poly.pdbx_seq_one_letter_code
_entity_poly.pdbx_strand_id
1 'polypeptide(L)'
;MTRRLLAWRGRNPLVLAIPRGAVPMGRIMADGLGGQLDVVMVRKLPSAVGPELAVGAVDEHGNRELAPWLHRSHTGMEWVEQQTVAQIELMRRLRTIYGPSGRRAASCWW
;
A
#
# COMPACT_ATOMS: atom_id res chain seq x y z
N MET A 1 -11.97 19.03 -2.17
CA MET A 1 -10.64 18.51 -1.79
C MET A 1 -9.53 19.01 -2.71
N THR A 2 -9.63 18.81 -4.03
CA THR A 2 -8.59 19.15 -5.03
C THR A 2 -8.18 20.62 -5.09
N ARG A 3 -9.04 21.56 -4.63
CA ARG A 3 -8.78 23.01 -4.68
C ARG A 3 -7.51 23.44 -3.94
N ARG A 4 -7.08 22.69 -2.91
CA ARG A 4 -5.84 22.93 -2.16
C ARG A 4 -4.57 22.44 -2.90
N LEU A 5 -4.72 21.56 -3.89
CA LEU A 5 -3.62 20.98 -4.65
C LEU A 5 -3.43 21.63 -6.02
N LEU A 6 -4.28 22.60 -6.38
CA LEU A 6 -4.23 23.29 -7.68
C LEU A 6 -2.89 23.97 -7.98
N ALA A 7 -2.12 24.34 -6.95
CA ALA A 7 -0.77 24.89 -7.10
C ALA A 7 0.21 23.91 -7.80
N TRP A 8 -0.11 22.62 -7.82
CA TRP A 8 0.70 21.57 -8.44
C TRP A 8 0.20 21.14 -9.82
N ARG A 9 -0.86 21.79 -10.32
CA ARG A 9 -1.45 21.51 -11.63
C ARG A 9 -0.45 21.88 -12.73
N GLY A 10 -0.23 20.96 -13.68
CA GLY A 10 0.73 21.15 -14.78
C GLY A 10 2.18 20.74 -14.47
N ARG A 11 2.48 20.24 -13.25
CA ARG A 11 3.80 19.68 -12.90
C ARG A 11 3.86 18.14 -12.96
N ASN A 12 2.87 17.50 -13.58
CA ASN A 12 2.72 16.04 -13.63
C ASN A 12 2.89 15.35 -12.26
N PRO A 13 2.06 15.68 -11.24
CA PRO A 13 2.22 15.10 -9.91
C PRO A 13 1.90 13.61 -9.89
N LEU A 14 2.66 12.83 -9.12
CA LEU A 14 2.38 11.43 -8.83
C LEU A 14 1.51 11.33 -7.56
N VAL A 15 0.30 10.82 -7.72
CA VAL A 15 -0.63 10.55 -6.61
C VAL A 15 -0.47 9.11 -6.17
N LEU A 16 -0.03 8.91 -4.92
CA LEU A 16 0.12 7.59 -4.33
C LEU A 16 -1.09 7.25 -3.46
N ALA A 17 -1.84 6.21 -3.82
CA ALA A 17 -3.05 5.78 -3.12
C ALA A 17 -2.84 4.46 -2.35
N ILE A 18 -3.40 4.39 -1.14
CA ILE A 18 -3.44 3.18 -0.31
C ILE A 18 -4.79 2.47 -0.53
N PRO A 19 -4.82 1.19 -0.96
CA PRO A 19 -6.07 0.44 -1.12
C PRO A 19 -6.89 0.34 0.18
N ARG A 20 -8.24 0.29 0.12
CA ARG A 20 -9.13 0.28 -1.06
C ARG A 20 -9.79 1.62 -1.33
N GLY A 21 -10.16 2.36 -0.28
CA GLY A 21 -10.96 3.57 -0.37
C GLY A 21 -10.23 4.79 -0.95
N ALA A 22 -8.89 4.84 -0.82
CA ALA A 22 -8.12 5.95 -1.36
C ALA A 22 -7.86 5.84 -2.87
N VAL A 23 -8.07 4.67 -3.49
CA VAL A 23 -7.87 4.46 -4.93
C VAL A 23 -8.85 5.29 -5.79
N PRO A 24 -10.19 5.21 -5.58
CA PRO A 24 -11.13 6.04 -6.34
C PRO A 24 -10.94 7.54 -6.05
N MET A 25 -10.59 7.91 -4.82
CA MET A 25 -10.28 9.31 -4.49
C MET A 25 -8.99 9.81 -5.15
N GLY A 26 -7.94 8.99 -5.16
CA GLY A 26 -6.66 9.29 -5.80
C GLY A 26 -6.80 9.49 -7.30
N ARG A 27 -7.68 8.71 -7.95
CA ARG A 27 -8.01 8.87 -9.38
C ARG A 27 -8.61 10.24 -9.68
N ILE A 28 -9.61 10.66 -8.91
CA ILE A 28 -10.25 11.98 -9.06
C ILE A 28 -9.22 13.11 -8.87
N MET A 29 -8.27 12.93 -7.95
CA MET A 29 -7.19 13.91 -7.72
C MET A 29 -6.18 13.93 -8.86
N ALA A 30 -5.73 12.77 -9.35
CA ALA A 30 -4.80 12.67 -10.47
C ALA A 30 -5.39 13.28 -11.75
N ASP A 31 -6.65 12.95 -12.08
CA ASP A 31 -7.35 13.48 -13.25
C ASP A 31 -7.54 15.00 -13.15
N GLY A 32 -7.90 15.52 -11.96
CA GLY A 32 -8.06 16.96 -11.72
C GLY A 32 -6.75 17.75 -11.79
N LEU A 33 -5.62 17.11 -11.51
CA LEU A 33 -4.28 17.72 -11.53
C LEU A 33 -3.52 17.50 -12.84
N GLY A 34 -4.02 16.61 -13.72
CA GLY A 34 -3.31 16.16 -14.92
C GLY A 34 -2.06 15.34 -14.59
N GLY A 35 -2.10 14.58 -13.50
CA GLY A 35 -1.00 13.76 -12.99
C GLY A 35 -1.20 12.26 -13.19
N GLN A 36 -0.32 11.47 -12.61
CA GLN A 36 -0.38 10.01 -12.64
C GLN A 36 -0.89 9.47 -11.29
N LEU A 37 -1.56 8.32 -11.32
CA LEU A 37 -1.96 7.58 -10.12
C LEU A 37 -1.13 6.31 -10.03
N ASP A 38 -0.52 6.09 -8.86
CA ASP A 38 0.11 4.83 -8.52
C ASP A 38 -0.39 4.34 -7.15
N VAL A 39 -0.31 3.04 -6.93
CA VAL A 39 -0.86 2.36 -5.76
C VAL A 39 0.30 1.78 -4.97
N VAL A 40 0.46 2.26 -3.73
CA VAL A 40 1.49 1.75 -2.81
C VAL A 40 0.93 0.57 -2.04
N MET A 41 1.52 -0.60 -2.22
CA MET A 41 1.17 -1.80 -1.47
C MET A 41 2.19 -2.05 -0.36
N VAL A 42 1.79 -1.71 0.86
CA VAL A 42 2.53 -2.00 2.09
C VAL A 42 1.60 -2.64 3.12
N ARG A 43 2.11 -3.59 3.89
CA ARG A 43 1.36 -4.32 4.93
C ARG A 43 2.19 -4.42 6.21
N LYS A 44 1.53 -4.27 7.35
CA LYS A 44 2.14 -4.52 8.66
C LYS A 44 2.44 -6.02 8.85
N LEU A 45 3.54 -6.33 9.51
CA LEU A 45 3.90 -7.67 9.95
C LEU A 45 3.39 -7.87 11.38
N PRO A 46 2.46 -8.80 11.61
CA PRO A 46 1.92 -9.06 12.94
C PRO A 46 2.92 -9.83 13.81
N SER A 47 2.89 -9.54 15.10
CA SER A 47 3.63 -10.27 16.12
C SER A 47 3.10 -11.69 16.30
N ALA A 48 3.96 -12.63 16.71
CA ALA A 48 3.53 -13.97 17.12
C ALA A 48 2.68 -13.96 18.39
N VAL A 49 2.86 -12.95 19.27
CA VAL A 49 2.12 -12.85 20.54
C VAL A 49 0.77 -12.12 20.40
N GLY A 50 0.44 -11.61 19.23
CA GLY A 50 -0.86 -10.99 18.99
C GLY A 50 -0.93 -10.20 17.67
N PRO A 51 -2.03 -10.30 16.92
CA PRO A 51 -2.18 -9.63 15.61
C PRO A 51 -2.29 -8.10 15.70
N GLU A 52 -2.58 -7.56 16.88
CA GLU A 52 -2.65 -6.12 17.12
C GLU A 52 -1.26 -5.48 17.22
N LEU A 53 -0.27 -6.24 17.70
CA LEU A 53 1.10 -5.77 17.81
C LEU A 53 1.83 -5.92 16.48
N ALA A 54 2.28 -4.80 15.91
CA ALA A 54 3.10 -4.81 14.70
C ALA A 54 4.59 -4.91 15.07
N VAL A 55 5.27 -5.88 14.48
CA VAL A 55 6.73 -6.06 14.62
C VAL A 55 7.52 -5.50 13.45
N GLY A 56 6.83 -5.02 12.42
CA GLY A 56 7.42 -4.40 11.24
C GLY A 56 6.40 -4.13 10.15
N ALA A 57 6.91 -3.77 8.97
CA ALA A 57 6.16 -3.64 7.74
C ALA A 57 6.94 -4.23 6.58
N VAL A 58 6.21 -4.65 5.53
CA VAL A 58 6.79 -5.15 4.29
C VAL A 58 6.09 -4.56 3.08
N ASP A 59 6.85 -4.32 2.02
CA ASP A 59 6.35 -3.90 0.72
C ASP A 59 6.21 -5.08 -0.27
N GLU A 60 5.64 -4.81 -1.44
CA GLU A 60 5.46 -5.81 -2.51
C GLU A 60 6.78 -6.28 -3.17
N HIS A 61 7.88 -5.57 -2.95
CA HIS A 61 9.21 -5.89 -3.45
C HIS A 61 10.02 -6.75 -2.48
N GLY A 62 9.50 -6.98 -1.28
CA GLY A 62 10.16 -7.75 -0.22
C GLY A 62 11.09 -6.93 0.66
N ASN A 63 11.11 -5.60 0.54
CA ASN A 63 11.77 -4.75 1.51
C ASN A 63 10.97 -4.79 2.81
N ARG A 64 11.63 -5.20 3.89
CA ARG A 64 11.04 -5.27 5.22
C ARG A 64 11.72 -4.28 6.16
N GLU A 65 10.93 -3.54 6.90
CA GLU A 65 11.39 -2.68 7.98
C GLU A 65 10.89 -3.27 9.30
N LEU A 66 11.82 -3.63 10.17
CA LEU A 66 11.51 -4.25 11.46
C LEU A 66 11.51 -3.17 12.54
N ALA A 67 10.59 -3.30 13.47
CA ALA A 67 10.51 -2.36 14.58
C ALA A 67 11.75 -2.48 15.49
N PRO A 68 12.30 -1.37 16.01
CA PRO A 68 13.48 -1.40 16.88
C PRO A 68 13.31 -2.30 18.11
N TRP A 69 12.07 -2.47 18.58
CA TRP A 69 11.70 -3.30 19.74
C TRP A 69 11.44 -4.78 19.41
N LEU A 70 11.66 -5.25 18.18
CA LEU A 70 11.45 -6.65 17.80
C LEU A 70 12.17 -7.62 18.77
N HIS A 71 13.41 -7.30 19.17
CA HIS A 71 14.17 -8.11 20.13
C HIS A 71 13.53 -8.24 21.52
N ARG A 72 12.63 -7.32 21.87
CA ARG A 72 11.83 -7.36 23.13
C ARG A 72 10.47 -8.01 22.94
N SER A 73 10.06 -8.20 21.69
CA SER A 73 8.88 -8.99 21.38
C SER A 73 9.24 -10.46 21.48
N HIS A 74 8.34 -11.30 21.98
CA HIS A 74 8.51 -12.76 21.94
C HIS A 74 8.22 -13.31 20.52
N THR A 75 8.63 -12.58 19.48
CA THR A 75 8.45 -12.95 18.08
C THR A 75 9.78 -13.36 17.49
N GLY A 76 9.92 -14.63 17.12
CA GLY A 76 11.12 -15.13 16.45
C GLY A 76 11.23 -14.64 15.01
N MET A 77 12.45 -14.60 14.48
CA MET A 77 12.70 -14.24 13.08
C MET A 77 12.03 -15.21 12.09
N GLU A 78 11.90 -16.48 12.46
CA GLU A 78 11.19 -17.49 11.63
C GLU A 78 9.72 -17.08 11.40
N TRP A 79 9.03 -16.61 12.44
CA TRP A 79 7.66 -16.09 12.30
C TRP A 79 7.62 -14.86 11.41
N VAL A 80 8.56 -13.93 11.58
CA VAL A 80 8.67 -12.72 10.75
C VAL A 80 8.85 -13.09 9.28
N GLU A 81 9.67 -14.09 8.98
CA GLU A 81 9.88 -14.59 7.62
C GLU A 81 8.63 -15.25 7.04
N GLN A 82 7.98 -16.13 7.79
CA GLN A 82 6.71 -16.75 7.37
C GLN A 82 5.64 -15.69 7.08
N GLN A 83 5.48 -14.70 7.97
CA GLN A 83 4.53 -13.60 7.75
C GLN A 83 4.93 -12.72 6.57
N THR A 84 6.22 -12.47 6.37
CA THR A 84 6.73 -11.70 5.23
C THR A 84 6.30 -12.34 3.92
N VAL A 85 6.55 -13.65 3.76
CA VAL A 85 6.15 -14.41 2.56
C VAL A 85 4.63 -14.34 2.36
N ALA A 86 3.86 -14.61 3.42
CA ALA A 86 2.40 -14.58 3.35
C ALA A 86 1.84 -13.20 2.96
N GLN A 87 2.40 -12.11 3.50
CA GLN A 87 1.98 -10.75 3.16
C GLN A 87 2.37 -10.36 1.73
N ILE A 88 3.57 -10.73 1.27
CA ILE A 88 4.00 -10.48 -0.12
C ILE A 88 3.10 -11.22 -1.10
N GLU A 89 2.78 -12.48 -0.84
CA GLU A 89 1.87 -13.25 -1.70
C GLU A 89 0.47 -12.64 -1.74
N LEU A 90 -0.04 -12.18 -0.60
CA LEU A 90 -1.31 -11.48 -0.52
C LEU A 90 -1.27 -10.19 -1.35
N MET A 91 -0.22 -9.37 -1.20
CA MET A 91 -0.07 -8.15 -1.99
C MET A 91 0.07 -8.44 -3.48
N ARG A 92 0.81 -9.47 -3.88
CA ARG A 92 0.91 -9.93 -5.27
C ARG A 92 -0.45 -10.31 -5.84
N ARG A 93 -1.31 -10.99 -5.05
CA ARG A 93 -2.70 -11.30 -5.44
C ARG A 93 -3.56 -10.04 -5.54
N LEU A 94 -3.37 -9.04 -4.69
CA LEU A 94 -4.10 -7.78 -4.78
C LEU A 94 -3.60 -6.90 -5.94
N ARG A 95 -2.33 -6.99 -6.33
CA ARG A 95 -1.74 -6.22 -7.43
C ARG A 95 -2.40 -6.51 -8.78
N THR A 96 -2.92 -7.72 -8.98
CA THR A 96 -3.71 -8.02 -10.19
C THR A 96 -5.04 -7.25 -10.22
N ILE A 97 -5.57 -6.87 -9.05
CA ILE A 97 -6.81 -6.10 -8.89
C ILE A 97 -6.55 -4.58 -8.95
N TYR A 98 -5.49 -4.09 -8.29
CA TYR A 98 -5.21 -2.65 -8.15
C TYR A 98 -4.02 -2.13 -8.96
N GLY A 99 -3.39 -2.97 -9.79
CA GLY A 99 -2.21 -2.61 -10.55
C GLY A 99 -2.44 -1.46 -11.56
N PRO A 100 -1.36 -0.92 -12.16
CA PRO A 100 -1.41 0.26 -13.04
C PRO A 100 -2.24 0.05 -14.32
N SER A 101 -2.64 -1.19 -14.61
CA SER A 101 -3.68 -1.58 -15.59
C SER A 101 -5.10 -1.18 -15.16
N GLY A 102 -5.29 -0.59 -13.97
CA GLY A 102 -6.53 -0.05 -13.43
C GLY A 102 -7.17 1.07 -14.23
N ARG A 103 -6.70 1.33 -15.46
CA ARG A 103 -7.46 2.06 -16.50
C ARG A 103 -8.88 1.49 -16.70
N ARG A 104 -9.13 0.21 -16.39
CA ARG A 104 -10.44 -0.47 -16.58
C ARG A 104 -11.22 -0.79 -15.30
N ALA A 105 -10.64 -0.65 -14.10
CA ALA A 105 -11.34 -1.04 -12.87
C ALA A 105 -12.41 -0.03 -12.42
N ALA A 106 -12.41 1.18 -12.97
CA ALA A 106 -13.39 2.21 -12.66
C ALA A 106 -14.79 1.94 -13.27
N SER A 107 -14.91 1.02 -14.26
CA SER A 107 -16.16 0.78 -14.97
C SER A 107 -16.95 -0.45 -14.52
N CYS A 108 -16.47 -1.20 -13.51
CA CYS A 108 -17.11 -2.45 -13.07
C CYS A 108 -17.76 -2.34 -11.68
N TRP A 109 -17.94 -1.11 -11.19
CA TRP A 109 -18.59 -0.81 -9.91
C TRP A 109 -19.63 0.29 -10.10
N TRP A 110 -20.60 0.04 -10.99
CA TRP A 110 -21.91 0.68 -11.07
C TRP A 110 -22.92 -0.34 -11.58
#